data_AF-A0A2H0UPW3-F1
#
_entry.id   AF-A0A2H0UPW3-F1
#
_cell.length_a   1.000
_cell.length_b   1.000
_cell.length_c   1.000
_cell.angle_alpha   90.00
_cell.angle_beta   90.00
_cell.angle_gamma   90.00
#
_symmetry.space_group_name_H-M   'P 1'
#
loop_
_entity.id
_entity.type
_entity.pdbx_description
1 polymer ?
#
loop_
_entity_poly.entity_id
_entity_poly.type
_entity_poly.pdbx_seq_one_letter_code
_entity_poly.pdbx_strand_id
1 'polypeptide(L)'
;MTLFAQQFLLPSLETLDTRQLSLEIQLATFLLAQQTVTAIPVGFAQNNNFVRHKYFYLFFVIAVGFGFFLAQHSYWSGPVYSAGTLYTVRGNSLSGIIDNGEEIIIYWGYYDKYPIERGDVVAYQHAGNKAPIIKKVYATPGDDFAIVDDDDGQYRLLINGELARTSLGEPYRFNEKRGGLLAQYEKDYGGVVPDGAVIILGNLSNGTMDSSMFGLASMKNILGKAVTY
;
A
#
# COMPACT_ATOMS: atom_id res chain seq x y z
N MET A 1 -16.14 20.95 64.24
CA MET A 1 -16.04 22.19 65.05
C MET A 1 -15.31 23.23 64.24
N THR A 2 -16.08 24.21 63.76
CA THR A 2 -15.73 25.63 63.52
C THR A 2 -14.40 25.94 62.82
N LEU A 3 -14.51 26.35 61.55
CA LEU A 3 -13.51 27.15 60.83
C LEU A 3 -13.17 28.41 61.62
N PHE A 4 -11.88 28.70 61.82
CA PHE A 4 -11.38 30.05 62.07
C PHE A 4 -10.50 30.45 60.89
N ALA A 5 -11.02 31.35 60.05
CA ALA A 5 -10.21 32.08 59.09
C ALA A 5 -9.47 33.19 59.86
N GLN A 6 -8.14 33.11 59.89
CA GLN A 6 -7.33 34.22 60.37
C GLN A 6 -6.95 35.07 59.16
N GLN A 7 -7.55 36.26 59.11
CA GLN A 7 -7.40 37.23 58.03
C GLN A 7 -6.01 37.87 58.12
N PHE A 8 -5.13 37.56 57.16
CA PHE A 8 -3.83 38.21 57.01
C PHE A 8 -4.06 39.54 56.30
N LEU A 9 -3.91 40.65 57.02
CA LEU A 9 -3.94 42.00 56.46
C LEU A 9 -2.67 42.20 55.61
N LEU A 10 -2.83 42.35 54.29
CA LEU A 10 -1.74 42.77 53.41
C LEU A 10 -1.59 44.31 53.49
N PRO A 11 -0.38 44.86 53.67
CA PRO A 11 -0.15 46.30 53.65
C PRO A 11 -0.32 46.88 52.23
N SER A 12 -0.69 48.17 52.16
CA SER A 12 -0.89 48.92 50.92
C SER A 12 0.40 49.02 50.09
N LEU A 13 0.29 48.68 48.80
CA LEU A 13 1.37 48.46 47.82
C LEU A 13 2.20 49.69 47.39
N GLU A 14 2.20 50.82 48.11
CA GLU A 14 2.71 52.08 47.55
C GLU A 14 4.16 52.49 47.90
N THR A 15 4.93 51.78 48.75
CA THR A 15 6.34 52.17 49.01
C THR A 15 7.27 51.02 49.43
N LEU A 16 7.31 49.89 48.70
CA LEU A 16 8.20 48.77 49.05
C LEU A 16 9.28 48.51 47.98
N ASP A 17 10.54 48.56 48.41
CA ASP A 17 11.74 48.18 47.64
C ASP A 17 11.59 46.74 47.12
N THR A 18 11.79 46.55 45.82
CA THR A 18 11.60 45.27 45.12
C THR A 18 12.44 44.13 45.69
N ARG A 19 13.55 44.44 46.37
CA ARG A 19 14.37 43.43 47.07
C ARG A 19 13.73 42.96 48.37
N GLN A 20 13.07 43.84 49.14
CA GLN A 20 12.37 43.43 50.36
C GLN A 20 11.14 42.58 50.06
N LEU A 21 10.39 42.91 49.00
CA LEU A 21 9.23 42.12 48.57
C LEU A 21 9.62 40.68 48.20
N SER A 22 10.78 40.50 47.55
CA SER A 22 11.27 39.16 47.18
C SER A 22 11.68 38.31 48.38
N LEU A 23 12.20 38.92 49.43
CA LEU A 23 12.64 38.24 50.65
C LEU A 23 11.45 37.81 51.51
N GLU A 24 10.43 38.66 51.66
CA GLU A 24 9.21 38.29 52.40
C GLU A 24 8.40 37.20 51.69
N ILE A 25 8.32 37.24 50.35
CA ILE A 25 7.68 36.18 49.56
C ILE A 25 8.46 34.86 49.69
N GLN A 26 9.79 34.89 49.66
CA GLN A 26 10.61 33.70 49.86
C GLN A 26 10.48 33.12 51.28
N LEU A 27 10.43 33.98 52.31
CA LEU A 27 10.24 33.54 53.69
C LEU A 27 8.85 32.94 53.93
N ALA A 28 7.80 33.56 53.37
CA ALA A 28 6.44 33.04 53.44
C ALA A 28 6.31 31.69 52.71
N THR A 29 6.94 31.56 51.55
CA THR A 29 6.96 30.30 50.77
C THR A 29 7.72 29.19 51.53
N PHE A 30 8.83 29.53 52.19
CA PHE A 30 9.60 28.58 52.99
C PHE A 30 8.85 28.13 54.26
N LEU A 31 8.14 29.03 54.94
CA LEU A 31 7.33 28.71 56.12
C LEU A 31 6.09 27.86 55.77
N LEU A 32 5.43 28.14 54.64
CA LEU A 32 4.35 27.30 54.08
C LEU A 32 4.85 25.91 53.68
N ALA A 33 6.08 25.81 53.16
CA ALA A 33 6.71 24.53 52.84
C ALA A 33 7.11 23.73 54.10
N GLN A 34 7.40 24.39 55.23
CA GLN A 34 7.75 23.70 56.48
C GLN A 34 6.52 23.18 57.23
N GLN A 35 5.38 23.87 57.16
CA GLN A 35 4.14 23.40 57.81
C GLN A 35 3.50 22.18 57.11
N THR A 36 3.85 21.90 55.85
CA THR A 36 3.34 20.73 55.12
C THR A 36 4.14 19.45 55.38
N VAL A 37 5.29 19.52 56.06
CA VAL A 37 6.18 18.36 56.29
C VAL A 37 5.92 17.62 57.61
N THR A 38 5.07 18.15 58.49
CA THR A 38 4.81 17.52 59.81
C THR A 38 3.34 17.23 60.06
N ALA A 39 2.66 16.47 59.21
CA ALA A 39 1.39 15.83 59.58
C ALA A 39 0.96 14.70 58.62
N ILE A 40 1.76 13.63 58.50
CA ILE A 40 1.19 12.31 58.16
C ILE A 40 1.84 11.26 59.08
N PRO A 41 1.04 10.51 59.86
CA PRO A 41 1.54 9.59 60.87
C PRO A 41 2.27 8.41 60.23
N VAL A 42 3.37 8.02 60.88
CA VAL A 42 4.03 6.73 60.69
C VAL A 42 3.02 5.63 61.04
N GLY A 43 2.67 4.82 60.03
CA GLY A 43 1.98 3.56 60.27
C GLY A 43 0.99 3.19 59.18
N PHE A 44 1.49 2.71 58.04
CA PHE A 44 0.92 1.54 57.37
C PHE A 44 2.00 0.98 56.44
N ALA A 45 2.53 -0.19 56.76
CA ALA A 45 3.16 -1.05 55.78
C ALA A 45 2.09 -1.46 54.77
N GLN A 46 1.88 -0.66 53.73
CA GLN A 46 1.03 -1.03 52.59
C GLN A 46 1.89 -1.85 51.63
N ASN A 47 1.53 -3.13 51.52
CA ASN A 47 2.07 -4.11 50.59
C ASN A 47 2.30 -3.53 49.18
N ASN A 48 3.58 -3.32 48.82
CA ASN A 48 4.04 -2.77 47.53
C ASN A 48 3.55 -3.57 46.32
N ASN A 49 3.03 -4.78 46.51
CA ASN A 49 2.46 -5.58 45.42
C ASN A 49 1.09 -5.03 44.96
N PHE A 50 0.26 -4.44 45.83
CA PHE A 50 -1.11 -4.06 45.45
C PHE A 50 -1.16 -2.84 44.51
N VAL A 51 -0.33 -1.83 44.78
CA VAL A 51 -0.23 -0.60 43.97
C VAL A 51 0.40 -0.92 42.60
N ARG A 52 1.43 -1.77 42.60
CA ARG A 52 2.12 -2.22 41.39
C ARG A 52 1.22 -3.02 40.45
N HIS A 53 0.28 -3.82 40.99
CA HIS A 53 -0.71 -4.55 40.18
C HIS A 53 -1.73 -3.63 39.49
N LYS A 54 -2.15 -2.52 40.13
CA LYS A 54 -3.09 -1.57 39.51
C LYS A 54 -2.49 -0.81 38.35
N TYR A 55 -1.24 -0.32 38.50
CA TYR A 55 -0.54 0.35 37.40
C TYR A 55 -0.17 -0.62 36.27
N PHE A 56 0.14 -1.88 36.60
CA PHE A 56 0.37 -2.92 35.59
C PHE A 56 -0.89 -3.22 34.77
N TYR A 57 -2.05 -3.35 35.43
CA TYR A 57 -3.33 -3.54 34.73
C TYR A 57 -3.70 -2.34 33.87
N LEU A 58 -3.55 -1.11 34.41
CA LEU A 58 -3.81 0.11 33.65
C LEU A 58 -2.91 0.25 32.42
N PHE A 59 -1.62 -0.05 32.56
CA PHE A 59 -0.67 -0.08 31.44
C PHE A 59 -1.06 -1.14 30.40
N PHE A 60 -1.46 -2.34 30.84
CA PHE A 60 -1.88 -3.41 29.94
C PHE A 60 -3.13 -3.04 29.14
N VAL A 61 -4.14 -2.43 29.78
CA VAL A 61 -5.35 -1.95 29.09
C VAL A 61 -5.02 -0.86 28.06
N ILE A 62 -4.12 0.07 28.40
CA ILE A 62 -3.67 1.12 27.47
C ILE A 62 -2.87 0.52 26.31
N ALA A 63 -1.97 -0.43 26.57
CA ALA A 63 -1.16 -1.08 25.54
C ALA A 63 -2.02 -1.92 24.57
N VAL A 64 -3.01 -2.65 25.09
CA VAL A 64 -3.97 -3.40 24.26
C VAL A 64 -4.87 -2.46 23.48
N GLY A 65 -5.37 -1.39 24.11
CA GLY A 65 -6.18 -0.36 23.45
C GLY A 65 -5.39 0.39 22.36
N PHE A 66 -4.12 0.69 22.61
CA PHE A 66 -3.23 1.33 21.64
C PHE A 66 -2.85 0.38 20.51
N GLY A 67 -2.60 -0.90 20.80
CA GLY A 67 -2.42 -1.93 19.79
C GLY A 67 -3.66 -2.12 18.92
N PHE A 68 -4.85 -2.07 19.52
CA PHE A 68 -6.11 -2.10 18.78
C PHE A 68 -6.32 -0.83 17.95
N PHE A 69 -5.98 0.36 18.49
CA PHE A 69 -6.03 1.62 17.75
C PHE A 69 -5.06 1.63 16.56
N LEU A 70 -3.83 1.12 16.73
CA LEU A 70 -2.88 0.95 15.63
C LEU A 70 -3.37 -0.06 14.59
N ALA A 71 -3.96 -1.17 15.02
CA ALA A 71 -4.57 -2.13 14.12
C ALA A 71 -5.70 -1.47 13.30
N GLN A 72 -6.63 -0.77 13.97
CA GLN A 72 -7.73 -0.04 13.30
C GLN A 72 -7.24 1.09 12.39
N HIS A 73 -6.18 1.81 12.77
CA HIS A 73 -5.59 2.84 11.90
C HIS A 73 -4.99 2.24 10.62
N SER A 74 -4.36 1.05 10.74
CA SER A 74 -3.85 0.29 9.60
C SER A 74 -4.97 -0.17 8.65
N TYR A 75 -6.19 -0.36 9.16
CA TYR A 75 -7.38 -0.69 8.35
C TYR A 75 -8.02 0.53 7.67
N TRP A 76 -7.87 1.75 8.23
CA TRP A 76 -8.52 2.95 7.70
C TRP A 76 -7.72 3.66 6.60
N SER A 77 -6.40 3.42 6.50
CA SER A 77 -5.60 3.80 5.34
C SER A 77 -5.79 2.81 4.18
N GLY A 78 -7.05 2.55 3.85
CA GLY A 78 -7.41 1.97 2.57
C GLY A 78 -6.75 2.82 1.47
N PRO A 79 -6.19 2.19 0.45
CA PRO A 79 -5.48 2.93 -0.57
C PRO A 79 -6.44 3.83 -1.34
N VAL A 80 -6.14 5.13 -1.35
CA VAL A 80 -6.82 6.11 -2.18
C VAL A 80 -6.47 5.81 -3.64
N TYR A 81 -7.35 5.11 -4.35
CA TYR A 81 -7.29 5.04 -5.81
C TYR A 81 -7.49 6.46 -6.34
N SER A 82 -6.75 6.86 -7.38
CA SER A 82 -7.29 7.90 -8.26
C SER A 82 -8.63 7.38 -8.77
N ALA A 83 -9.69 8.17 -8.66
CA ALA A 83 -11.01 7.78 -9.17
C ALA A 83 -10.86 7.21 -10.59
N GLY A 84 -11.30 5.96 -10.78
CA GLY A 84 -11.18 5.28 -12.06
C GLY A 84 -11.95 6.02 -13.15
N THR A 85 -11.46 5.97 -14.38
CA THR A 85 -12.14 6.58 -15.53
C THR A 85 -12.90 5.53 -16.31
N LEU A 86 -14.15 5.83 -16.66
CA LEU A 86 -14.93 5.00 -17.59
C LEU A 86 -14.32 5.11 -18.99
N TYR A 87 -14.11 3.97 -19.63
CA TYR A 87 -13.48 3.89 -20.94
C TYR A 87 -14.21 2.87 -21.82
N THR A 88 -14.64 3.29 -23.00
CA THR A 88 -15.27 2.39 -23.98
C THR A 88 -14.19 1.64 -24.76
N VAL A 89 -14.23 0.31 -24.70
CA VAL A 89 -13.28 -0.55 -25.41
C VAL A 89 -13.45 -0.42 -26.93
N ARG A 90 -12.32 -0.24 -27.61
CA ARG A 90 -12.24 -0.19 -29.08
C ARG A 90 -11.28 -1.27 -29.58
N GLY A 91 -11.84 -2.30 -30.19
CA GLY A 91 -11.11 -3.44 -30.74
C GLY A 91 -11.45 -4.77 -30.05
N ASN A 92 -11.16 -5.87 -30.74
CA ASN A 92 -11.60 -7.22 -30.37
C ASN A 92 -10.50 -8.07 -29.73
N SER A 93 -9.35 -7.48 -29.37
CA SER A 93 -8.20 -8.30 -28.95
C SER A 93 -8.44 -9.08 -27.66
N LEU A 94 -9.41 -8.66 -26.83
CA LEU A 94 -9.81 -9.34 -25.60
C LEU A 94 -11.21 -9.97 -25.69
N SER A 95 -11.78 -10.11 -26.89
CA SER A 95 -13.13 -10.67 -27.04
C SER A 95 -13.26 -12.03 -26.36
N GLY A 96 -14.39 -12.25 -25.68
CA GLY A 96 -14.61 -13.38 -24.76
C GLY A 96 -14.07 -13.17 -23.33
N ILE A 97 -13.42 -12.03 -23.06
CA ILE A 97 -13.15 -11.49 -21.71
C ILE A 97 -13.76 -10.10 -21.60
N ILE A 98 -13.44 -9.23 -22.55
CA ILE A 98 -13.95 -7.86 -22.67
C ILE A 98 -14.18 -7.59 -24.16
N ASP A 99 -15.42 -7.29 -24.52
CA ASP A 99 -15.82 -7.14 -25.91
C ASP A 99 -15.74 -5.68 -26.41
N ASN A 100 -15.63 -5.52 -27.72
CA ASN A 100 -15.64 -4.19 -28.33
C ASN A 100 -16.97 -3.47 -28.06
N GLY A 101 -16.88 -2.22 -27.61
CA GLY A 101 -18.03 -1.41 -27.23
C GLY A 101 -18.42 -1.55 -25.74
N GLU A 102 -17.83 -2.50 -25.02
CA GLU A 102 -18.01 -2.63 -23.57
C GLU A 102 -17.36 -1.46 -22.83
N GLU A 103 -17.93 -1.08 -21.68
CA GLU A 103 -17.37 -0.06 -20.81
C GLU A 103 -16.59 -0.70 -19.66
N ILE A 104 -15.38 -0.21 -19.45
CA ILE A 104 -14.49 -0.64 -18.38
C ILE A 104 -14.08 0.55 -17.52
N ILE A 105 -13.64 0.27 -16.30
CA ILE A 105 -12.98 1.26 -15.44
C ILE A 105 -11.48 1.06 -15.55
N ILE A 106 -10.74 2.14 -15.83
CA ILE A 106 -9.28 2.16 -15.74
C ILE A 106 -8.86 2.91 -14.48
N TYR A 107 -8.17 2.21 -13.58
CA TYR A 107 -7.48 2.79 -12.45
C TYR A 107 -6.06 3.20 -12.87
N TRP A 108 -5.91 4.46 -13.27
CA TRP A 108 -4.62 5.02 -13.68
C TRP A 108 -3.61 5.03 -12.53
N GLY A 109 -2.35 4.74 -12.81
CA GLY A 109 -1.27 4.71 -11.81
C GLY A 109 -1.42 3.60 -10.76
N TYR A 110 -2.32 2.62 -10.96
CA TYR A 110 -2.53 1.54 -10.00
C TYR A 110 -1.22 0.84 -9.62
N TYR A 111 -0.39 0.51 -10.60
CA TYR A 111 0.85 -0.23 -10.38
C TYR A 111 2.01 0.60 -9.79
N ASP A 112 1.79 1.90 -9.52
CA ASP A 112 2.76 2.70 -8.75
C ASP A 112 2.77 2.31 -7.27
N LYS A 113 1.67 1.71 -6.79
CA LYS A 113 1.49 1.30 -5.39
C LYS A 113 1.34 -0.20 -5.20
N TYR A 114 0.85 -0.92 -6.21
CA TYR A 114 0.58 -2.35 -6.12
C TYR A 114 1.40 -3.14 -7.14
N PRO A 115 1.77 -4.39 -6.79
CA PRO A 115 2.38 -5.27 -7.76
C PRO A 115 1.43 -5.55 -8.92
N ILE A 116 2.01 -5.75 -10.10
CA ILE A 116 1.31 -6.32 -11.24
C ILE A 116 1.21 -7.83 -11.05
N GLU A 117 0.06 -8.42 -11.35
CA GLU A 117 -0.19 -9.84 -11.15
C GLU A 117 -0.57 -10.54 -12.46
N ARG A 118 -0.29 -11.85 -12.54
CA ARG A 118 -0.79 -12.65 -13.66
C ARG A 118 -2.32 -12.62 -13.69
N GLY A 119 -2.86 -12.49 -14.89
CA GLY A 119 -4.30 -12.40 -15.11
C GLY A 119 -4.86 -10.98 -15.09
N ASP A 120 -4.09 -9.99 -14.63
CA ASP A 120 -4.49 -8.59 -14.70
C ASP A 120 -4.78 -8.17 -16.14
N VAL A 121 -5.79 -7.33 -16.33
CA VAL A 121 -5.99 -6.59 -17.58
C VAL A 121 -5.37 -5.20 -17.40
N VAL A 122 -4.46 -4.83 -18.29
CA VAL A 122 -3.69 -3.60 -18.21
C VAL A 122 -3.98 -2.68 -19.38
N ALA A 123 -4.08 -1.38 -19.11
CA ALA A 123 -4.01 -0.35 -20.12
C ALA A 123 -2.54 -0.08 -20.46
N TYR A 124 -2.13 -0.40 -21.69
CA TYR A 124 -0.75 -0.32 -22.16
C TYR A 124 -0.61 0.72 -23.28
N GLN A 125 0.35 1.63 -23.12
CA GLN A 125 0.70 2.60 -24.14
C GLN A 125 1.74 2.01 -25.09
N HIS A 126 1.29 1.46 -26.21
CA HIS A 126 2.20 1.06 -27.29
C HIS A 126 2.62 2.29 -28.11
N ALA A 127 3.90 2.33 -28.54
CA ALA A 127 4.42 3.42 -29.34
C ALA A 127 3.64 3.53 -30.67
N GLY A 128 3.29 4.76 -31.07
CA GLY A 128 2.51 5.02 -32.28
C GLY A 128 0.99 4.92 -32.11
N ASN A 129 0.49 4.34 -31.02
CA ASN A 129 -0.95 4.31 -30.75
C ASN A 129 -1.41 5.62 -30.11
N LYS A 130 -2.48 6.22 -30.64
CA LYS A 130 -3.09 7.46 -30.08
C LYS A 130 -3.79 7.23 -28.74
N ALA A 131 -4.22 6.01 -28.49
CA ALA A 131 -4.95 5.60 -27.30
C ALA A 131 -4.35 4.29 -26.76
N PRO A 132 -4.43 4.05 -25.45
CA PRO A 132 -3.91 2.82 -24.87
C PRO A 132 -4.69 1.60 -25.38
N ILE A 133 -3.98 0.50 -25.51
CA ILE A 133 -4.56 -0.82 -25.77
C ILE A 133 -4.73 -1.56 -24.45
N ILE A 134 -5.74 -2.41 -24.37
CA ILE A 134 -5.89 -3.32 -23.22
C ILE A 134 -5.39 -4.71 -23.56
N LYS A 135 -4.67 -5.34 -22.63
CA LYS A 135 -4.12 -6.70 -22.75
C LYS A 135 -4.14 -7.40 -21.40
N LYS A 136 -4.12 -8.74 -21.43
CA LYS A 136 -4.02 -9.56 -20.23
C LYS A 136 -2.57 -9.89 -19.94
N VAL A 137 -2.16 -9.80 -18.68
CA VAL A 137 -0.83 -10.17 -18.19
C VAL A 137 -0.75 -11.70 -18.07
N TYR A 138 0.24 -12.29 -18.73
CA TYR A 138 0.53 -13.73 -18.65
C TYR A 138 1.76 -14.04 -17.80
N ALA A 139 2.77 -13.17 -17.84
CA ALA A 139 3.98 -13.31 -17.04
C ALA A 139 4.46 -11.97 -16.51
N THR A 140 5.00 -11.99 -15.30
CA THR A 140 5.53 -10.88 -14.50
C THR A 140 7.02 -11.09 -14.21
N PRO A 141 7.76 -10.09 -13.72
CA PRO A 141 9.17 -10.25 -13.38
C PRO A 141 9.45 -11.47 -12.51
N GLY A 142 10.47 -12.24 -12.88
CA GLY A 142 10.86 -13.49 -12.21
C GLY A 142 10.13 -14.73 -12.69
N ASP A 143 9.13 -14.61 -13.57
CA ASP A 143 8.48 -15.76 -14.18
C ASP A 143 9.36 -16.38 -15.27
N ASP A 144 9.33 -17.72 -15.35
CA ASP A 144 9.94 -18.42 -16.47
C ASP A 144 9.03 -18.34 -17.69
N PHE A 145 9.61 -18.14 -18.88
CA PHE A 145 8.92 -18.26 -20.15
C PHE A 145 9.78 -18.99 -21.18
N ALA A 146 9.15 -19.80 -22.02
CA ALA A 146 9.82 -20.53 -23.08
C ALA A 146 8.99 -20.51 -24.36
N ILE A 147 9.67 -20.45 -25.50
CA ILE A 147 9.09 -20.57 -26.82
C ILE A 147 9.48 -21.92 -27.42
N VAL A 148 8.48 -22.80 -27.54
CA VAL A 148 8.66 -24.14 -28.09
C VAL A 148 8.19 -24.16 -29.52
N ASP A 149 9.08 -24.55 -30.43
CA ASP A 149 8.72 -24.81 -31.82
C ASP A 149 7.93 -26.13 -31.92
N ASP A 150 6.86 -26.12 -32.69
CA ASP A 150 6.05 -27.29 -33.03
C ASP A 150 6.50 -27.78 -34.41
N ASP A 151 6.39 -29.09 -34.69
CA ASP A 151 6.85 -29.70 -35.95
C ASP A 151 6.23 -29.07 -37.22
N ASP A 152 5.13 -28.31 -37.06
CA ASP A 152 4.44 -27.55 -38.10
C ASP A 152 4.94 -26.09 -38.28
N GLY A 153 6.07 -25.72 -37.66
CA GLY A 153 6.65 -24.37 -37.71
C GLY A 153 5.81 -23.32 -36.97
N GLN A 154 5.17 -23.73 -35.89
CA GLN A 154 4.38 -22.87 -35.01
C GLN A 154 5.00 -22.81 -33.62
N TYR A 155 5.12 -21.62 -33.06
CA TYR A 155 5.65 -21.40 -31.73
C TYR A 155 4.53 -21.46 -30.68
N ARG A 156 4.80 -22.15 -29.58
CA ARG A 156 3.97 -22.22 -28.38
C ARG A 156 4.67 -21.51 -27.23
N LEU A 157 3.91 -20.78 -26.42
CA LEU A 157 4.42 -20.11 -25.23
C LEU A 157 4.14 -20.95 -23.99
N LEU A 158 5.18 -21.20 -23.21
CA LEU A 158 5.07 -21.76 -21.86
C LEU A 158 5.39 -20.66 -20.86
N ILE A 159 4.62 -20.58 -19.78
CA ILE A 159 4.90 -19.73 -18.61
C ILE A 159 5.04 -20.67 -17.41
N ASN A 160 6.16 -20.61 -16.69
CA ASN A 160 6.49 -21.52 -15.58
C ASN A 160 6.30 -23.01 -15.94
N GLY A 161 6.69 -23.40 -17.16
CA GLY A 161 6.53 -24.77 -17.65
C GLY A 161 5.10 -25.15 -18.07
N GLU A 162 4.11 -24.28 -17.88
CA GLU A 162 2.72 -24.53 -18.30
C GLU A 162 2.40 -23.86 -19.63
N LEU A 163 1.68 -24.56 -20.50
CA LEU A 163 1.28 -24.03 -21.80
C LEU A 163 0.30 -22.86 -21.62
N ALA A 164 0.67 -21.67 -22.11
CA ALA A 164 -0.18 -20.49 -22.10
C ALA A 164 -1.41 -20.70 -22.99
N ARG A 165 -2.59 -20.32 -22.46
CA ARG A 165 -3.89 -20.54 -23.09
C ARG A 165 -4.76 -19.29 -23.05
N THR A 166 -5.63 -19.15 -24.04
CA THR A 166 -6.71 -18.16 -24.06
C THR A 166 -7.72 -18.43 -22.94
N SER A 167 -8.68 -17.52 -22.71
CA SER A 167 -9.77 -17.73 -21.74
C SER A 167 -10.65 -18.94 -22.06
N LEU A 168 -10.66 -19.38 -23.33
CA LEU A 168 -11.38 -20.57 -23.78
C LEU A 168 -10.56 -21.87 -23.62
N GLY A 169 -9.33 -21.79 -23.09
CA GLY A 169 -8.44 -22.93 -22.90
C GLY A 169 -7.65 -23.33 -24.13
N GLU A 170 -7.76 -22.59 -25.23
CA GLU A 170 -7.01 -22.85 -26.46
C GLU A 170 -5.54 -22.43 -26.29
N PRO A 171 -4.57 -23.27 -26.67
CA PRO A 171 -3.16 -22.88 -26.65
C PRO A 171 -2.86 -21.69 -27.55
N TYR A 172 -1.99 -20.78 -27.10
CA TYR A 172 -1.41 -19.81 -28.02
C TYR A 172 -0.49 -20.50 -29.02
N ARG A 173 -0.73 -20.21 -30.30
CA ARG A 173 0.09 -20.66 -31.44
C ARG A 173 0.49 -19.43 -32.24
N PHE A 174 1.78 -19.22 -32.39
CA PHE A 174 2.34 -18.09 -33.11
C PHE A 174 3.06 -18.60 -34.35
N ASN A 175 2.91 -17.90 -35.48
CA ASN A 175 3.82 -18.11 -36.60
C ASN A 175 5.18 -17.48 -36.31
N GLU A 176 6.18 -17.75 -37.17
CA GLU A 176 7.54 -17.20 -37.05
C GLU A 176 7.59 -15.68 -36.83
N LYS A 177 6.73 -14.92 -37.52
CA LYS A 177 6.69 -13.45 -37.40
C LYS A 177 6.23 -12.96 -36.02
N ARG A 178 5.57 -13.81 -35.23
CA ARG A 178 5.02 -13.49 -33.91
C ARG A 178 5.65 -14.31 -32.77
N GLY A 179 6.37 -15.38 -33.08
CA GLY A 179 7.14 -16.13 -32.08
C GLY A 179 8.57 -15.61 -31.96
N GLY A 180 9.12 -15.10 -33.07
CA GLY A 180 10.55 -14.87 -33.21
C GLY A 180 11.15 -13.91 -32.18
N LEU A 181 10.45 -12.81 -31.85
CA LEU A 181 11.00 -11.83 -30.90
C LEU A 181 10.97 -12.34 -29.45
N LEU A 182 9.91 -13.05 -29.05
CA LEU A 182 9.90 -13.72 -27.75
C LEU A 182 10.96 -14.83 -27.70
N ALA A 183 11.15 -15.60 -28.77
CA ALA A 183 12.17 -16.64 -28.83
C ALA A 183 13.60 -16.05 -28.76
N GLN A 184 13.80 -14.86 -29.31
CA GLN A 184 15.05 -14.12 -29.15
C GLN A 184 15.24 -13.67 -27.70
N TYR A 185 14.21 -13.08 -27.09
CA TYR A 185 14.29 -12.60 -25.70
C TYR A 185 14.44 -13.74 -24.69
N GLU A 186 13.87 -14.92 -24.95
CA GLU A 186 14.13 -16.11 -24.15
C GLU A 186 15.64 -16.40 -24.09
N LYS A 187 16.35 -16.31 -25.22
CA LYS A 187 17.80 -16.50 -25.26
C LYS A 187 18.56 -15.38 -24.55
N ASP A 188 18.13 -14.13 -24.75
CA ASP A 188 18.81 -12.95 -24.20
C ASP A 188 18.67 -12.83 -22.67
N TYR A 189 17.53 -13.27 -22.11
CA TYR A 189 17.22 -13.18 -20.67
C TYR A 189 17.23 -14.54 -19.96
N GLY A 190 17.69 -15.60 -20.61
CA GLY A 190 17.77 -16.95 -20.02
C GLY A 190 16.42 -17.56 -19.67
N GLY A 191 15.37 -17.22 -20.42
CA GLY A 191 14.01 -17.70 -20.22
C GLY A 191 13.32 -17.14 -18.98
N VAL A 192 13.83 -16.05 -18.39
CA VAL A 192 13.20 -15.39 -17.23
C VAL A 192 12.76 -13.99 -17.61
N VAL A 193 11.55 -13.60 -17.23
CA VAL A 193 11.07 -12.23 -17.43
C VAL A 193 11.89 -11.28 -16.54
N PRO A 194 12.63 -10.32 -17.10
CA PRO A 194 13.48 -9.41 -16.32
C PRO A 194 12.65 -8.37 -15.55
N ASP A 195 13.28 -7.75 -14.57
CA ASP A 195 12.70 -6.63 -13.82
C ASP A 195 12.23 -5.50 -14.75
N GLY A 196 11.03 -4.98 -14.47
CA GLY A 196 10.42 -3.90 -15.25
C GLY A 196 9.81 -4.33 -16.59
N ALA A 197 9.69 -5.64 -16.84
CA ALA A 197 9.05 -6.20 -18.03
C ALA A 197 7.91 -7.17 -17.69
N VAL A 198 7.00 -7.38 -18.63
CA VAL A 198 5.91 -8.35 -18.56
C VAL A 198 5.64 -8.98 -19.93
N ILE A 199 4.95 -10.12 -19.95
CA ILE A 199 4.34 -10.66 -21.17
C ILE A 199 2.84 -10.35 -21.11
N ILE A 200 2.35 -9.60 -22.10
CA ILE A 200 0.93 -9.25 -22.23
C ILE A 200 0.39 -9.77 -23.56
N LEU A 201 -0.77 -10.43 -23.54
CA LEU A 201 -1.40 -11.02 -24.73
C LEU A 201 -2.87 -10.59 -24.86
N GLY A 202 -3.36 -10.58 -26.10
CA GLY A 202 -4.79 -10.58 -26.36
C GLY A 202 -5.40 -11.94 -26.02
N ASN A 203 -6.72 -12.02 -25.89
CA ASN A 203 -7.43 -13.29 -25.71
C ASN A 203 -7.47 -14.14 -26.99
N LEU A 204 -7.36 -13.49 -28.15
CA LEU A 204 -7.35 -14.19 -29.43
C LEU A 204 -5.92 -14.59 -29.81
N SER A 205 -5.71 -15.85 -30.22
CA SER A 205 -4.41 -16.38 -30.63
C SER A 205 -3.83 -15.65 -31.85
N ASN A 206 -4.68 -15.07 -32.69
CA ASN A 206 -4.32 -14.26 -33.87
C ASN A 206 -4.46 -12.74 -33.64
N GLY A 207 -4.44 -12.28 -32.37
CA GLY A 207 -4.63 -10.86 -32.01
C GLY A 207 -3.68 -9.89 -32.72
N THR A 208 -3.95 -8.58 -32.70
CA THR A 208 -3.26 -7.67 -33.64
C THR A 208 -2.00 -6.97 -33.11
N MET A 209 -1.81 -6.83 -31.81
CA MET A 209 -0.68 -6.08 -31.25
C MET A 209 -0.48 -6.42 -29.77
N ASP A 210 0.46 -7.30 -29.48
CA ASP A 210 0.77 -7.79 -28.13
C ASP A 210 2.22 -8.32 -28.05
N SER A 211 2.59 -8.96 -26.94
CA SER A 211 3.96 -9.45 -26.72
C SER A 211 4.43 -10.47 -27.74
N SER A 212 3.55 -11.16 -28.46
CA SER A 212 3.99 -12.00 -29.59
C SER A 212 4.61 -11.13 -30.72
N MET A 213 4.13 -9.91 -30.93
CA MET A 213 4.68 -9.04 -31.98
C MET A 213 5.86 -8.18 -31.54
N PHE A 214 5.84 -7.69 -30.30
CA PHE A 214 6.84 -6.73 -29.81
C PHE A 214 7.69 -7.25 -28.64
N GLY A 215 7.57 -8.54 -28.30
CA GLY A 215 8.34 -9.17 -27.23
C GLY A 215 7.86 -8.72 -25.84
N LEU A 216 8.82 -8.62 -24.92
CA LEU A 216 8.57 -8.20 -23.55
C LEU A 216 8.06 -6.74 -23.50
N ALA A 217 6.94 -6.52 -22.82
CA ALA A 217 6.34 -5.21 -22.67
C ALA A 217 6.95 -4.49 -21.46
N SER A 218 7.33 -3.23 -21.63
CA SER A 218 7.88 -2.42 -20.54
C SER A 218 6.79 -2.02 -19.55
N MET A 219 7.00 -2.30 -18.26
CA MET A 219 6.08 -1.87 -17.19
C MET A 219 5.93 -0.34 -17.13
N LYS A 220 6.93 0.43 -17.58
CA LYS A 220 6.85 1.90 -17.66
C LYS A 220 5.75 2.40 -18.60
N ASN A 221 5.33 1.57 -19.55
CA ASN A 221 4.27 1.89 -20.50
C ASN A 221 2.89 1.38 -20.03
N ILE A 222 2.81 0.75 -18.86
CA ILE A 222 1.54 0.36 -18.25
C ILE A 222 0.97 1.56 -17.52
N LEU A 223 -0.19 2.01 -17.98
CA LEU A 223 -0.84 3.22 -17.45
C LEU A 223 -1.77 2.93 -16.28
N GLY A 224 -2.29 1.71 -16.15
CA GLY A 224 -3.25 1.38 -15.11
C GLY A 224 -3.89 -0.01 -15.26
N LYS A 225 -4.66 -0.39 -14.23
CA LYS A 225 -5.45 -1.64 -14.19
C LYS A 225 -6.84 -1.39 -14.76
N ALA A 226 -7.25 -2.22 -15.71
CA ALA A 226 -8.58 -2.21 -16.29
C ALA A 226 -9.44 -3.29 -15.64
N VAL A 227 -10.68 -2.93 -15.28
CA VAL A 227 -11.67 -3.87 -14.75
C VAL A 227 -13.01 -3.65 -15.44
N THR A 228 -13.77 -4.72 -15.63
CA THR A 228 -15.15 -4.65 -16.09
C THR A 228 -16.02 -3.99 -15.03
N TYR A 229 -17.02 -3.24 -15.48
CA TYR A 229 -18.03 -2.59 -14.63
C TYR A 229 -19.18 -3.54 -14.30
#